data_AF-A0A0R0H675-F1
#
_entry.id   AF-A0A0R0H675-F1
#
_cell.length_a   1.000
_cell.length_b   1.000
_cell.length_c   1.000
_cell.angle_alpha   90.00
_cell.angle_beta   90.00
_cell.angle_gamma   90.00
#
_symmetry.space_group_name_H-M   'P 1'
#
loop_
_entity.id
_entity.type
_entity.pdbx_description
1 polymer ?
#
loop_
_entity_poly.entity_id
_entity_poly.type
_entity_poly.pdbx_seq_one_letter_code
_entity_poly.pdbx_strand_id
1 'polypeptide(L)'
;MSAGLKWTRIGMTSVKLEFPTPALSAPLTLLVVQILFRKLNKRHNRKNYHPVADTIFNQMLNFNRLHHYMTDLAAKHRAYRLLNPFRYEVYTTEPTNVEYILKTNFENYGK
;
A
#
# COMPACT_ATOMS: atom_id res chain seq x y z
N MET A 1 9.78 -60.00 -29.18
CA MET A 1 10.16 -58.96 -28.20
C MET A 1 9.69 -57.61 -28.71
N SER A 2 8.64 -57.04 -28.13
CA SER A 2 8.32 -55.61 -28.24
C SER A 2 7.43 -55.25 -27.05
N ALA A 3 8.00 -54.53 -26.10
CA ALA A 3 7.33 -54.06 -24.90
C ALA A 3 6.51 -52.82 -25.25
N GLY A 4 5.17 -52.95 -25.23
CA GLY A 4 4.25 -51.83 -25.38
C GLY A 4 4.20 -51.01 -24.09
N LEU A 5 4.71 -49.79 -24.15
CA LEU A 5 4.77 -48.82 -23.06
C LEU A 5 3.34 -48.44 -22.60
N LYS A 6 2.93 -48.90 -21.40
CA LYS A 6 1.66 -48.52 -20.78
C LYS A 6 1.76 -47.10 -20.23
N TRP A 7 1.20 -46.14 -20.95
CA TRP A 7 1.00 -44.78 -20.44
C TRP A 7 -0.11 -44.80 -19.39
N THR A 8 0.27 -44.65 -18.12
CA THR A 8 -0.66 -44.40 -17.03
C THR A 8 -1.22 -42.99 -17.19
N ARG A 9 -2.53 -42.90 -17.44
CA ARG A 9 -3.28 -41.65 -17.48
C ARG A 9 -3.31 -41.08 -16.06
N ILE A 10 -2.39 -40.14 -15.78
CA ILE A 10 -2.40 -39.35 -14.54
C ILE A 10 -3.67 -38.52 -14.59
N GLY A 11 -4.64 -38.88 -13.76
CA GLY A 11 -5.89 -38.14 -13.61
C GLY A 11 -5.60 -36.77 -13.05
N MET A 12 -5.67 -35.75 -13.90
CA MET A 12 -5.65 -34.35 -13.49
C MET A 12 -7.03 -34.05 -12.89
N THR A 13 -7.16 -34.22 -11.57
CA THR A 13 -8.37 -33.84 -10.85
C THR A 13 -8.51 -32.34 -10.95
N SER A 14 -9.47 -31.91 -11.78
CA SER A 14 -9.88 -30.50 -11.82
C SER A 14 -10.39 -30.12 -10.44
N VAL A 15 -9.65 -29.29 -9.72
CA VAL A 15 -10.12 -28.68 -8.48
C VAL A 15 -11.32 -27.81 -8.86
N LYS A 16 -12.53 -28.34 -8.69
CA LYS A 16 -13.75 -27.55 -8.77
C LYS A 16 -13.70 -26.56 -7.61
N LEU A 17 -13.41 -25.31 -7.92
CA LEU A 17 -13.66 -24.19 -7.02
C LEU A 17 -15.18 -24.10 -6.85
N GLU A 18 -15.70 -24.76 -5.82
CA GLU A 18 -17.09 -24.63 -5.40
C GLU A 18 -17.27 -23.23 -4.84
N PHE A 19 -17.78 -22.31 -5.65
CA PHE A 19 -18.12 -20.97 -5.19
C PHE A 19 -19.27 -21.11 -4.17
N PRO A 20 -19.12 -20.56 -2.95
CA PRO A 20 -20.16 -20.65 -1.94
C PRO A 20 -21.46 -20.04 -2.47
N THR A 21 -22.59 -20.64 -2.11
CA THR A 21 -23.91 -20.16 -2.50
C THR A 21 -24.06 -18.66 -2.16
N PRO A 22 -24.71 -17.86 -3.02
CA PRO A 22 -24.75 -16.40 -2.86
C PRO A 22 -25.32 -15.98 -1.50
N ALA A 23 -26.17 -16.82 -0.90
CA ALA A 23 -26.79 -16.62 0.40
C ALA A 23 -25.78 -16.48 1.56
N LEU A 24 -24.66 -17.22 1.56
CA LEU A 24 -23.63 -17.12 2.60
C LEU A 24 -22.55 -16.07 2.26
N SER A 25 -22.34 -15.80 0.96
CA SER A 25 -21.38 -14.79 0.50
C SER A 25 -21.85 -13.36 0.75
N ALA A 26 -23.16 -13.09 0.68
CA ALA A 26 -23.74 -11.77 0.85
C ALA A 26 -23.49 -11.16 2.25
N PRO A 27 -23.75 -11.85 3.39
CA PRO A 27 -23.46 -11.27 4.70
C PRO A 27 -21.95 -11.09 4.93
N LEU A 28 -21.11 -11.98 4.40
CA LEU A 28 -19.65 -11.88 4.53
C LEU A 28 -19.11 -10.66 3.77
N THR A 29 -19.58 -10.43 2.55
CA THR A 29 -19.20 -9.25 1.75
C THR A 29 -19.70 -7.95 2.39
N LEU A 30 -20.93 -7.92 2.91
CA LEU A 30 -21.47 -6.78 3.66
C LEU A 30 -20.63 -6.45 4.90
N LEU A 31 -20.20 -7.48 5.64
CA LEU A 31 -19.37 -7.32 6.83
C LEU A 31 -17.97 -6.79 6.46
N VAL A 32 -17.35 -7.31 5.40
CA VAL A 32 -16.07 -6.78 4.88
C VAL A 32 -16.21 -5.32 4.45
N VAL A 33 -17.25 -4.98 3.69
CA VAL A 33 -17.52 -3.60 3.26
C VAL A 33 -17.75 -2.67 4.46
N GLN A 34 -18.52 -3.10 5.46
CA GLN A 34 -18.73 -2.32 6.69
C GLN A 34 -17.42 -2.10 7.48
N ILE A 35 -16.55 -3.11 7.57
CA ILE A 35 -15.24 -2.98 8.22
C ILE A 35 -14.37 -1.98 7.47
N LEU A 36 -14.31 -2.08 6.13
CA LEU A 36 -13.57 -1.14 5.29
C LEU A 36 -14.12 0.29 5.45
N PHE A 37 -15.43 0.47 5.43
CA PHE A 37 -16.08 1.77 5.59
C PHE A 37 -15.79 2.38 6.97
N ARG A 38 -15.86 1.59 8.06
CA ARG A 38 -15.48 2.03 9.41
C ARG A 38 -14.01 2.42 9.50
N LYS A 39 -13.11 1.70 8.82
CA LYS A 39 -11.68 2.01 8.78
C LYS A 39 -11.39 3.30 8.00
N LEU A 40 -12.06 3.50 6.87
CA LEU A 40 -11.99 4.75 6.09
C LEU A 40 -12.53 5.94 6.89
N ASN A 41 -13.66 5.77 7.59
CA ASN A 41 -14.28 6.85 8.36
C ASN A 41 -13.47 7.24 9.62
N LYS A 42 -12.75 6.29 10.24
CA LYS A 42 -11.77 6.58 11.30
C LYS A 42 -10.58 7.41 10.78
N ARG A 43 -10.18 7.24 9.52
CA ARG A 43 -9.06 7.99 8.92
C ARG A 43 -9.40 9.48 8.77
N HIS A 44 -10.67 9.81 8.54
CA HIS A 44 -11.14 11.19 8.38
C HIS A 44 -11.23 11.98 9.71
N ASN A 45 -11.23 11.29 10.87
CA ASN A 45 -11.45 11.90 12.19
C ASN A 45 -10.17 12.22 13.00
N ARG A 46 -8.98 12.08 12.41
CA ARG A 46 -7.73 12.45 13.11
C ARG A 46 -7.34 13.89 12.76
N LYS A 47 -7.99 14.84 13.43
CA LYS A 47 -7.56 16.24 13.47
C LYS A 47 -6.18 16.29 14.17
N ASN A 48 -5.22 17.04 13.63
CA ASN A 48 -3.82 17.24 14.10
C ASN A 48 -2.72 16.38 13.45
N TYR A 49 -2.92 15.83 12.25
CA TYR A 49 -1.82 15.26 11.48
C TYR A 49 -1.59 16.03 10.18
N HIS A 50 -0.32 16.15 9.78
CA HIS A 50 0.05 16.68 8.47
C HIS A 50 -0.74 15.96 7.37
N PRO A 51 -1.22 16.70 6.35
CA PRO A 51 -2.01 16.11 5.29
C PRO A 51 -1.24 14.96 4.64
N VAL A 52 -1.95 13.87 4.38
CA VAL A 52 -1.42 12.79 3.54
C VAL A 52 -1.45 13.33 2.12
N ALA A 53 -0.31 13.79 1.62
CA ALA A 53 -0.25 14.42 0.31
C ALA A 53 -0.45 13.40 -0.80
N ASP A 54 0.05 12.17 -0.63
CA ASP A 54 -0.21 11.13 -1.62
C ASP A 54 0.05 9.69 -1.12
N THR A 55 -0.18 8.72 -1.99
CA THR A 55 0.13 7.30 -1.80
C THR A 55 1.35 6.89 -2.60
N ILE A 56 2.08 5.88 -2.13
CA ILE A 56 3.22 5.30 -2.86
C ILE A 56 2.80 4.73 -4.23
N PHE A 57 1.53 4.34 -4.39
CA PHE A 57 1.01 3.91 -5.68
C PHE A 57 1.08 5.01 -6.74
N ASN A 58 0.81 6.27 -6.37
CA ASN A 58 0.88 7.38 -7.32
C ASN A 58 2.33 7.67 -7.76
N GLN A 59 3.30 7.41 -6.87
CA GLN A 59 4.73 7.43 -7.21
C GLN A 59 5.13 6.29 -8.14
N MET A 60 4.62 5.07 -7.91
CA MET A 60 4.90 3.93 -8.77
C MET A 60 4.34 4.11 -10.18
N LEU A 61 3.13 4.66 -10.31
CA LEU A 61 2.52 4.96 -11.61
C LEU A 61 3.29 6.06 -12.36
N ASN A 62 3.85 7.03 -11.63
CA ASN A 62 4.65 8.12 -12.18
C ASN A 62 6.17 7.92 -12.03
N PHE A 63 6.65 6.67 -12.00
CA PHE A 63 8.07 6.37 -11.72
C PHE A 63 9.04 7.06 -12.68
N ASN A 64 8.67 7.19 -13.96
CA ASN A 64 9.48 7.85 -14.99
C ASN A 64 9.73 9.35 -14.71
N ARG A 65 8.87 10.00 -13.91
CA ARG A 65 9.02 11.42 -13.54
C ARG A 65 8.97 11.61 -12.02
N LEU A 66 9.40 10.59 -11.27
CA LEU A 66 9.27 10.57 -9.81
C LEU A 66 9.89 11.79 -9.13
N HIS A 67 11.07 12.22 -9.57
CA HIS A 67 11.74 13.40 -9.02
C HIS A 67 10.92 14.68 -9.23
N HIS A 68 10.46 14.94 -10.45
CA HIS A 68 9.61 16.09 -10.75
C HIS A 68 8.31 16.06 -9.94
N TYR A 69 7.67 14.89 -9.91
CA TYR A 69 6.46 14.67 -9.14
C TYR A 69 6.65 14.94 -7.63
N MET A 70 7.77 14.49 -7.05
CA MET A 70 8.13 14.78 -5.66
C MET A 70 8.40 16.27 -5.43
N THR A 71 9.05 16.96 -6.37
CA THR A 71 9.27 18.41 -6.30
C THR A 71 7.96 19.18 -6.36
N ASP A 72 7.01 18.79 -7.20
CA ASP A 72 5.69 19.43 -7.29
C ASP A 72 4.89 19.24 -5.99
N LEU A 73 4.96 18.05 -5.40
CA LEU A 73 4.35 17.78 -4.08
C LEU A 73 5.00 18.60 -2.97
N ALA A 74 6.33 18.70 -2.97
CA ALA A 74 7.11 19.51 -2.03
C ALA A 74 6.77 21.01 -2.14
N ALA A 75 6.55 21.51 -3.36
CA ALA A 75 6.14 22.90 -3.59
C ALA A 75 4.72 23.17 -3.04
N LYS A 76 3.82 22.19 -3.12
CA LYS A 76 2.43 22.32 -2.64
C LYS A 76 2.28 22.10 -1.14
N HIS A 77 3.08 21.22 -0.55
CA HIS A 77 2.97 20.82 0.85
C HIS A 77 4.33 20.94 1.55
N ARG A 78 4.43 21.87 2.52
CA ARG A 78 5.67 22.09 3.28
C ARG A 78 6.10 20.88 4.12
N ALA A 79 5.13 20.19 4.71
CA ALA A 79 5.33 18.93 5.41
C ALA A 79 4.16 18.00 5.11
N TYR A 80 4.46 16.81 4.62
CA TYR A 80 3.45 15.84 4.21
C TYR A 80 3.86 14.42 4.53
N ARG A 81 2.86 13.53 4.53
CA ARG A 81 3.06 12.10 4.71
C ARG A 81 2.71 11.37 3.44
N LEU A 82 3.53 10.40 3.09
CA LEU A 82 3.21 9.43 2.05
C LEU A 82 2.60 8.20 2.69
N LEU A 83 1.45 7.77 2.16
CA LEU A 83 0.83 6.53 2.61
C LEU A 83 1.61 5.37 2.00
N ASN A 84 2.44 4.73 2.83
CA ASN A 84 3.14 3.51 2.47
C ASN A 84 2.50 2.32 3.23
N PRO A 85 2.25 1.17 2.58
CA PRO A 85 1.67 0.00 3.26
C PRO A 85 2.55 -0.56 4.39
N PHE A 86 3.87 -0.36 4.34
CA PHE A 86 4.82 -1.02 5.25
C PHE A 86 5.55 -0.09 6.22
N ARG A 87 5.65 1.21 5.91
CA ARG A 87 6.48 2.16 6.68
C ARG A 87 5.80 3.52 6.80
N TYR A 88 6.06 4.22 7.89
CA TYR A 88 5.63 5.61 8.05
C TYR A 88 6.79 6.52 7.68
N GLU A 89 6.63 7.28 6.60
CA GLU A 89 7.63 8.23 6.15
C GLU A 89 7.01 9.63 6.07
N VAL A 90 7.74 10.60 6.61
CA VAL A 90 7.32 12.00 6.67
C VAL A 90 8.34 12.82 5.91
N TYR A 91 7.86 13.58 4.94
CA TYR A 91 8.68 14.45 4.12
C TYR A 91 8.46 15.88 4.58
N THR A 92 9.55 16.58 4.87
CA THR A 92 9.52 17.98 5.29
C THR A 92 10.50 18.76 4.43
N THR A 93 10.02 19.88 3.91
CA THR A 93 10.81 20.85 3.13
C THR A 93 11.07 22.13 3.95
N GLU A 94 10.47 22.22 5.14
CA GLU A 94 10.65 23.35 6.03
C GLU A 94 12.05 23.33 6.65
N PRO A 95 12.87 24.38 6.43
CA PRO A 95 14.27 24.38 6.84
C PRO A 95 14.44 24.25 8.35
N THR A 96 13.53 24.82 9.14
CA THR A 96 13.55 24.73 10.61
C THR A 96 13.40 23.28 11.09
N ASN A 97 12.48 22.51 10.49
CA ASN A 97 12.31 21.10 10.83
C ASN A 97 13.50 20.26 10.37
N VAL A 98 14.04 20.55 9.19
CA VAL A 98 15.24 19.86 8.67
C VAL A 98 16.43 20.09 9.59
N GLU A 99 16.69 21.34 9.97
CA GLU A 99 17.77 21.70 10.89
C GLU A 99 17.59 21.01 12.25
N TYR A 100 16.37 21.00 12.80
CA TYR A 100 16.08 20.30 14.05
C TYR A 100 16.38 18.80 13.95
N ILE A 101 15.88 18.12 12.91
CA ILE A 101 16.09 16.68 12.74
C ILE A 101 17.58 16.36 12.60
N LEU A 102 18.29 17.12 11.77
CA LEU A 102 19.73 16.94 11.55
C LEU A 102 20.52 17.21 12.82
N LYS A 103 20.21 18.25 13.59
CA LYS A 103 20.89 18.53 14.87
C LYS A 103 20.64 17.46 15.92
N THR A 104 19.43 16.93 15.98
CA THR A 104 19.01 16.05 17.09
C THR A 104 19.37 14.58 16.86
N ASN A 105 19.42 14.13 15.60
CA ASN A 105 19.57 12.71 15.26
C ASN A 105 20.67 12.47 14.22
N PHE A 106 21.67 13.36 14.10
CA PHE A 106 22.72 13.24 13.08
C PHE A 106 23.41 11.87 13.07
N GLU A 107 23.73 11.34 14.24
CA GLU A 107 24.44 10.06 14.41
C GLU A 107 23.66 8.84 13.88
N ASN A 108 22.34 8.95 13.75
CA ASN A 108 21.48 7.89 13.24
C ASN A 108 21.44 7.86 11.70
N TYR A 109 21.99 8.86 11.03
CA TYR A 109 22.16 8.86 9.58
C TYR A 109 23.52 8.21 9.24
N GLY A 110 23.48 7.20 8.37
CA GLY A 110 24.69 6.52 7.90
C GLY A 110 25.65 7.50 7.22
N LYS A 111 26.95 7.30 7.47
CA LYS A 111 28.04 8.08 6.85
C LYS A 111 28.18 7.78 5.36
#